data_AF-A0A396PCG3-F1
#
_entry.id   AF-A0A396PCG3-F1
#
_cell.length_a   1.000
_cell.length_b   1.000
_cell.length_c   1.000
_cell.angle_alpha   90.00
_cell.angle_beta   90.00
_cell.angle_gamma   90.00
#
_symmetry.space_group_name_H-M   'P 1'
#
loop_
_entity.id
_entity.type
_entity.pdbx_description
1 polymer ?
#
loop_
_entity_poly.entity_id
_entity_poly.type
_entity_poly.pdbx_seq_one_letter_code
_entity_poly.pdbx_strand_id
1 'polypeptide(L)'
;MKSIKYDKEEFQDLVNSVTPLQAVEWLLMNGYPIQVRNLGKSTVDILCPSPDHNDTNFGNCKISTNRYDGRAGSRCHCYCCNMSYDSYDILKQFLSYRQSIEALIEISGKVDYYQSSKKIKKKKDPVAKETKELLGLATYPSFNLVKNCTFEEPSGCYFRKCENGSYLIMEQPKWNPWIDLDLETRQWILREKSKEKMIQIGRLARQLTGSEFVSTDTQEIFQYFDQYGRNELLRELDGIFRECQKVYRRNGGKIHNSQELINNQSVLA
;
A
#
# COMPACT_ATOMS: atom_id res chain seq x y z
N MET A 1 -3.47 11.32 -10.44
CA MET A 1 -3.23 12.25 -9.31
C MET A 1 -3.53 11.53 -8.00
N LYS A 2 -2.68 11.66 -6.97
CA LYS A 2 -2.70 10.83 -5.74
C LYS A 2 -3.86 11.23 -4.81
N SER A 3 -4.61 10.26 -4.28
CA SER A 3 -5.69 10.50 -3.31
C SER A 3 -5.14 10.87 -1.92
N ILE A 4 -5.58 11.98 -1.35
CA ILE A 4 -5.28 12.35 0.05
C ILE A 4 -6.21 11.51 0.95
N LYS A 5 -5.64 10.64 1.78
CA LYS A 5 -6.39 9.87 2.80
C LYS A 5 -5.64 9.97 4.11
N TYR A 6 -6.18 10.75 5.05
CA TYR A 6 -5.78 10.77 6.45
C TYR A 6 -6.22 9.48 7.14
N ASP A 7 -5.49 9.03 8.15
CA ASP A 7 -6.01 7.98 9.03
C ASP A 7 -7.14 8.53 9.92
N LYS A 8 -7.84 7.64 10.63
CA LYS A 8 -9.05 8.02 11.37
C LYS A 8 -8.76 9.01 12.49
N GLU A 9 -7.59 8.91 13.12
CA GLU A 9 -7.19 9.78 14.22
C GLU A 9 -6.77 11.15 13.70
N GLU A 10 -5.92 11.19 12.65
CA GLU A 10 -5.52 12.43 11.98
C GLU A 10 -6.73 13.19 11.41
N PHE A 11 -7.69 12.47 10.84
CA PHE A 11 -8.93 13.06 10.34
C PHE A 11 -9.76 13.65 11.49
N GLN A 12 -9.96 12.91 12.58
CA GLN A 12 -10.74 13.40 13.71
C GLN A 12 -10.07 14.60 14.39
N ASP A 13 -8.75 14.61 14.51
CA ASP A 13 -7.98 15.74 15.03
C ASP A 13 -8.12 16.99 14.15
N LEU A 14 -8.12 16.82 12.83
CA LEU A 14 -8.36 17.90 11.87
C LEU A 14 -9.78 18.47 12.03
N VAL A 15 -10.80 17.60 12.02
CA VAL A 15 -12.20 18.02 12.21
C VAL A 15 -12.39 18.73 13.55
N ASN A 16 -11.83 18.17 14.63
CA ASN A 16 -11.90 18.76 15.96
C ASN A 16 -11.16 20.09 16.05
N SER A 17 -10.22 20.40 15.15
CA SER A 17 -9.51 21.67 15.16
C SER A 17 -10.32 22.84 14.58
N VAL A 18 -11.40 22.56 13.86
CA VAL A 18 -12.26 23.54 13.18
C VAL A 18 -13.67 23.47 13.75
N THR A 19 -14.22 24.61 14.20
CA THR A 19 -15.60 24.64 14.70
C THR A 19 -16.62 24.68 13.56
N PRO A 20 -17.83 24.14 13.75
CA PRO A 20 -18.96 24.33 12.84
C PRO A 20 -19.16 25.79 12.38
N LEU A 21 -19.03 26.75 13.30
CA LEU A 21 -19.16 28.17 12.94
C LEU A 21 -18.07 28.62 11.95
N GLN A 22 -16.81 28.24 12.18
CA GLN A 22 -15.71 28.60 11.27
C GLN A 22 -15.89 27.98 9.87
N ALA A 23 -16.45 26.77 9.80
CA ALA A 23 -16.80 26.15 8.52
C ALA A 23 -17.88 26.95 7.76
N VAL A 24 -18.91 27.44 8.47
CA VAL A 24 -19.94 28.30 7.89
C VAL A 24 -19.36 29.64 7.42
N GLU A 25 -18.52 30.27 8.24
CA GLU A 25 -17.84 31.53 7.90
C GLU A 25 -16.97 31.38 6.64
N TRP A 26 -16.20 30.29 6.55
CA TRP A 26 -15.36 30.01 5.38
C TRP A 26 -16.19 29.80 4.11
N LEU A 27 -17.31 29.08 4.19
CA LEU A 27 -18.23 28.88 3.05
C LEU A 27 -18.79 30.22 2.56
N LEU A 28 -19.20 31.11 3.48
CA LEU A 28 -19.67 32.46 3.13
C LEU A 28 -18.57 33.30 2.47
N MET A 29 -17.36 33.29 3.03
CA MET A 29 -16.22 34.04 2.47
C MET A 29 -15.80 33.56 1.07
N ASN A 30 -16.01 32.28 0.78
CA ASN A 30 -15.68 31.67 -0.51
C ASN A 30 -16.88 31.59 -1.49
N GLY A 31 -18.00 32.26 -1.17
CA GLY A 31 -19.13 32.40 -2.09
C GLY A 31 -20.04 31.17 -2.24
N TYR A 32 -19.99 30.22 -1.29
CA TYR A 32 -20.91 29.09 -1.30
C TYR A 32 -22.30 29.50 -0.78
N PRO A 33 -23.39 28.92 -1.34
CA PRO A 33 -24.75 29.36 -1.08
C PRO A 33 -25.31 28.81 0.24
N ILE A 34 -24.55 28.88 1.33
CA ILE A 34 -25.02 28.52 2.66
C ILE A 34 -25.93 29.61 3.21
N GLN A 35 -27.11 29.21 3.68
CA GLN A 35 -28.07 30.13 4.27
C GLN A 35 -27.89 30.21 5.78
N VAL A 36 -27.74 31.43 6.31
CA VAL A 36 -27.50 31.70 7.72
C VAL A 36 -28.44 32.78 8.24
N ARG A 37 -28.89 32.65 9.49
CA ARG A 37 -29.69 33.68 10.18
C ARG A 37 -29.27 33.80 11.64
N ASN A 38 -28.99 35.02 12.08
CA ASN A 38 -28.76 35.28 13.50
C ASN A 38 -30.11 35.34 14.21
N LEU A 39 -30.42 34.29 14.98
CA LEU A 39 -31.61 34.20 15.82
C LEU A 39 -31.19 34.25 17.29
N GLY A 40 -30.98 35.47 17.79
CA GLY A 40 -30.56 35.72 19.18
C GLY A 40 -29.10 36.15 19.33
N LYS A 41 -28.65 36.31 20.58
CA LYS A 41 -27.29 36.78 20.90
C LYS A 41 -26.24 35.66 20.93
N SER A 42 -26.66 34.40 21.05
CA SER A 42 -25.79 33.27 21.38
C SER A 42 -25.88 32.09 20.40
N THR A 43 -26.58 32.25 19.28
CA THR A 43 -26.80 31.20 18.29
C THR A 43 -26.85 31.73 16.87
N VAL A 44 -26.25 30.99 15.94
CA VAL A 44 -26.42 31.15 14.49
C VAL A 44 -27.28 30.00 14.00
N ASP A 45 -28.34 30.30 13.29
CA ASP A 45 -29.20 29.30 12.68
C ASP A 45 -28.77 29.06 11.24
N ILE A 46 -28.72 27.79 10.85
CA ILE A 46 -28.49 27.33 9.47
C ILE A 46 -29.62 26.41 9.06
N LEU A 47 -29.76 26.17 7.76
CA LEU A 47 -30.55 25.03 7.29
C LEU A 47 -29.82 23.72 7.64
N CYS A 48 -30.57 22.70 8.04
CA CYS A 48 -29.98 21.43 8.42
C CYS A 48 -29.15 20.81 7.27
N PRO A 49 -27.91 20.37 7.53
CA PRO A 49 -27.07 19.75 6.51
C PRO A 49 -27.39 18.27 6.26
N SER A 50 -28.40 17.66 6.89
CA SER A 50 -28.71 16.26 6.59
C SER A 50 -29.39 16.13 5.22
N PRO A 51 -28.92 15.24 4.33
CA PRO A 51 -29.57 14.99 3.04
C PRO A 51 -30.96 14.35 3.20
N ASP A 52 -31.19 13.69 4.34
CA ASP A 52 -32.47 13.03 4.65
C ASP A 52 -33.48 14.01 5.28
N HIS A 53 -33.05 15.25 5.57
CA HIS A 53 -33.88 16.29 6.15
C HIS A 53 -33.92 17.49 5.20
N ASN A 54 -34.99 17.58 4.39
CA ASN A 54 -35.21 18.70 3.48
C ASN A 54 -35.72 19.94 4.25
N ASP A 55 -34.82 20.51 5.04
CA ASP A 55 -35.12 21.65 5.91
C ASP A 55 -35.21 22.93 5.09
N THR A 56 -36.37 23.58 5.11
CA THR A 56 -36.60 24.85 4.41
C THR A 56 -36.68 26.03 5.36
N ASN A 57 -36.59 25.82 6.69
CA ASN A 57 -36.91 26.83 7.69
C ASN A 57 -35.79 26.99 8.73
N PHE A 58 -35.36 28.23 8.96
CA PHE A 58 -34.52 28.57 10.11
C PHE A 58 -35.26 28.28 11.43
N GLY A 59 -34.50 27.94 12.48
CA GLY A 59 -35.04 27.56 13.79
C GLY A 59 -34.66 26.13 14.19
N ASN A 60 -34.46 25.25 13.20
CA ASN A 60 -34.28 23.82 13.42
C ASN A 60 -32.82 23.45 13.73
N CYS A 61 -31.85 24.01 13.01
CA CYS A 61 -30.43 23.70 13.17
C CYS A 61 -29.67 24.92 13.69
N LYS A 62 -29.04 24.76 14.85
CA LYS A 62 -28.42 25.86 15.59
C LYS A 62 -26.97 25.58 15.90
N ILE A 63 -26.13 26.59 15.68
CA ILE A 63 -24.73 26.63 16.07
C ILE A 63 -24.60 27.54 17.29
N SER A 64 -24.12 27.01 18.41
CA SER A 64 -23.90 27.80 19.64
C SER A 64 -22.70 28.73 19.46
N THR A 65 -22.87 30.04 19.54
CA THR A 65 -21.76 31.00 19.55
C THR A 65 -21.16 31.18 20.95
N ASN A 66 -21.79 30.62 21.98
CA ASN A 66 -21.25 30.61 23.34
C ASN A 66 -20.16 29.54 23.52
N ARG A 67 -19.16 29.84 24.35
CA ARG A 67 -18.04 28.94 24.69
C ARG A 67 -18.49 27.88 25.70
N TYR A 68 -19.21 26.86 25.26
CA TYR A 68 -19.67 25.78 26.15
C TYR A 68 -18.57 24.73 26.44
N ASP A 69 -17.59 24.59 25.54
CA ASP A 69 -16.48 23.62 25.61
C ASP A 69 -15.12 24.29 25.32
N GLY A 70 -15.02 25.58 25.63
CA GLY A 70 -13.80 26.37 25.43
C GLY A 70 -13.68 27.04 24.05
N ARG A 71 -14.51 26.69 23.05
CA ARG A 71 -14.54 27.37 21.74
C ARG A 71 -15.96 27.80 21.36
N ALA A 72 -16.09 29.03 20.87
CA ALA A 72 -17.36 29.50 20.31
C ALA A 72 -17.64 28.76 19.00
N GLY A 73 -18.89 28.37 18.77
CA GLY A 73 -19.29 27.75 17.51
C GLY A 73 -19.07 26.25 17.42
N SER A 74 -18.63 25.59 18.49
CA SER A 74 -18.19 24.19 18.51
C SER A 74 -19.31 23.16 18.38
N ARG A 75 -20.55 23.55 18.68
CA ARG A 75 -21.70 22.64 18.66
C ARG A 75 -22.74 23.12 17.66
N CYS A 76 -22.97 22.30 16.65
CA CYS A 76 -24.13 22.38 15.76
C CYS A 76 -25.09 21.23 16.08
N HIS A 77 -26.34 21.55 16.38
CA HIS A 77 -27.37 20.54 16.67
C HIS A 77 -28.66 20.90 15.94
N CYS A 78 -29.28 19.90 15.30
CA CYS A 78 -30.60 20.03 14.71
C CYS A 78 -31.65 19.39 15.61
N TYR A 79 -32.61 20.19 16.07
CA TYR A 79 -33.70 19.76 16.93
C TYR A 79 -34.80 19.01 16.18
N CYS A 80 -34.85 19.08 14.85
CA CYS A 80 -35.83 18.35 14.05
C CYS A 80 -35.40 16.91 13.80
N CYS A 81 -34.16 16.68 13.33
CA CYS A 81 -33.64 15.33 13.10
C CYS A 81 -32.87 14.75 14.31
N ASN A 82 -32.73 15.51 15.39
CA ASN A 82 -31.99 15.14 16.60
C ASN A 82 -30.53 14.71 16.36
N MET A 83 -29.89 15.30 15.35
CA MET A 83 -28.49 15.00 14.99
C MET A 83 -27.59 16.18 15.33
N SER A 84 -26.34 15.87 15.68
CA SER A 84 -25.27 16.85 15.83
C SER A 84 -24.36 16.78 14.61
N TYR A 85 -23.82 17.94 14.21
CA TYR A 85 -22.98 18.06 13.03
C TYR A 85 -21.64 18.70 13.39
N ASP A 86 -20.57 18.15 12.85
CA ASP A 86 -19.25 18.76 12.93
C ASP A 86 -18.97 19.71 11.75
N SER A 87 -17.78 20.30 11.73
CA SER A 87 -17.34 21.20 10.66
C SER A 87 -17.27 20.49 9.30
N TYR A 88 -16.91 19.21 9.27
CA TYR A 88 -16.84 18.42 8.05
C TYR A 88 -18.23 18.09 7.49
N ASP A 89 -19.18 17.74 8.35
CA ASP A 89 -20.56 17.45 7.98
C ASP A 89 -21.25 18.63 7.28
N ILE A 90 -20.90 19.85 7.68
CA ILE A 90 -21.37 21.09 7.06
C ILE A 90 -20.69 21.29 5.70
N LEU A 91 -19.35 21.20 5.65
CA LEU A 91 -18.57 21.45 4.44
C LEU A 91 -18.93 20.47 3.30
N LYS A 92 -19.11 19.18 3.62
CA LYS A 92 -19.36 18.13 2.62
C LYS A 92 -20.71 18.26 1.90
N GLN A 93 -21.61 19.13 2.37
CA GLN A 93 -22.84 19.45 1.65
C GLN A 93 -22.60 20.25 0.38
N PHE A 94 -21.55 21.08 0.38
CA PHE A 94 -21.24 22.01 -0.70
C PHE A 94 -19.97 21.61 -1.47
N LEU A 95 -19.15 20.74 -0.89
CA LEU A 95 -17.81 20.43 -1.35
C LEU A 95 -17.64 18.92 -1.55
N SER A 96 -16.79 18.53 -2.52
CA SER A 96 -16.30 17.15 -2.59
C SER A 96 -15.44 16.82 -1.36
N TYR A 97 -15.30 15.53 -1.03
CA TYR A 97 -14.44 15.06 0.07
C TYR A 97 -13.07 15.78 0.10
N ARG A 98 -12.42 15.90 -1.06
CA ARG A 98 -11.10 16.53 -1.16
C ARG A 98 -11.15 18.02 -0.83
N GLN A 99 -12.12 18.74 -1.37
CA GLN A 99 -12.27 20.18 -1.13
C GLN A 99 -12.63 20.45 0.33
N SER A 100 -13.48 19.63 0.95
CA SER A 100 -13.79 19.74 2.38
C SER A 100 -12.54 19.60 3.25
N ILE A 101 -11.66 18.65 2.90
CA ILE A 101 -10.39 18.44 3.60
C ILE A 101 -9.44 19.63 3.41
N GLU A 102 -9.32 20.15 2.18
CA GLU A 102 -8.50 21.34 1.89
C GLU A 102 -9.00 22.56 2.67
N ALA A 103 -10.32 22.78 2.72
CA ALA A 103 -10.94 23.84 3.52
C ALA A 103 -10.68 23.66 5.02
N LEU A 104 -10.82 22.45 5.58
CA LEU A 104 -10.52 22.20 7.00
C LEU A 104 -9.06 22.52 7.35
N ILE A 105 -8.11 22.16 6.48
CA ILE A 105 -6.67 22.43 6.69
C ILE A 105 -6.38 23.94 6.66
N GLU A 106 -7.03 24.65 5.74
CA GLU A 106 -6.93 26.10 5.63
C GLU A 106 -7.48 26.78 6.89
N ILE A 107 -8.69 26.43 7.29
CA ILE A 107 -9.37 27.01 8.47
C ILE A 107 -8.61 26.68 9.76
N SER A 108 -8.01 25.49 9.87
CA SER A 108 -7.28 25.10 11.07
C SER A 108 -5.99 25.89 11.29
N GLY A 109 -5.50 26.62 10.28
CA GLY A 109 -4.22 27.32 10.33
C GLY A 109 -3.01 26.39 10.47
N LYS A 110 -3.17 25.09 10.20
CA LYS A 110 -2.14 24.04 10.35
C LYS A 110 -1.72 23.48 9.00
N VAL A 111 -1.66 24.35 8.00
CA VAL A 111 -1.35 23.99 6.62
C VAL A 111 -0.03 23.22 6.55
N ASP A 112 1.02 23.71 7.19
CA ASP A 112 2.33 23.06 7.17
C ASP A 112 2.31 21.67 7.82
N TYR A 113 1.58 21.48 8.91
CA TYR A 113 1.46 20.18 9.58
C TYR A 113 0.76 19.17 8.68
N TYR A 114 -0.39 19.51 8.09
CA TYR A 114 -1.16 18.59 7.26
C TYR A 114 -0.63 18.42 5.83
N GLN A 115 0.14 19.39 5.32
CA GLN A 115 0.86 19.27 4.04
C GLN A 115 2.19 18.53 4.17
N SER A 116 2.88 18.63 5.33
CA SER A 116 4.11 17.86 5.62
C SER A 116 3.80 16.44 6.09
N SER A 117 2.66 16.21 6.75
CA SER A 117 2.15 14.89 7.14
C SER A 117 1.58 14.08 5.97
N LYS A 118 1.95 14.40 4.72
CA LYS A 118 1.76 13.53 3.55
C LYS A 118 2.46 12.18 3.76
N LYS A 119 1.88 11.32 4.60
CA LYS A 119 2.21 9.91 4.71
C LYS A 119 1.77 9.30 3.38
N ILE A 120 2.70 9.28 2.43
CA ILE A 120 2.58 8.44 1.25
C ILE A 120 2.49 7.03 1.80
N LYS A 121 1.28 6.45 1.88
CA LYS A 121 1.14 5.01 2.13
C LYS A 121 2.00 4.33 1.08
N LYS A 122 3.09 3.69 1.52
CA LYS A 122 3.87 2.81 0.66
C LYS A 122 2.86 1.85 0.04
N LYS A 123 2.75 1.86 -1.30
CA LYS A 123 1.87 0.92 -2.00
C LYS A 123 2.24 -0.47 -1.46
N LYS A 124 1.24 -1.21 -0.96
CA LYS A 124 1.48 -2.54 -0.42
C LYS A 124 2.07 -3.39 -1.53
N ASP A 125 3.14 -4.10 -1.22
CA ASP A 125 3.74 -5.04 -2.16
C ASP A 125 2.67 -6.01 -2.65
N PRO A 126 2.39 -6.07 -3.95
CA PRO A 126 1.31 -6.90 -4.45
C PRO A 126 1.66 -8.39 -4.45
N VAL A 127 2.92 -8.75 -4.20
CA VAL A 127 3.36 -10.15 -4.13
C VAL A 127 3.85 -10.44 -2.72
N ALA A 128 3.28 -11.46 -2.10
CA ALA A 128 3.64 -11.90 -0.76
C ALA A 128 5.11 -12.36 -0.70
N LYS A 129 5.77 -12.14 0.45
CA LYS A 129 7.19 -12.46 0.64
C LYS A 129 7.45 -13.96 0.43
N GLU A 130 6.56 -14.80 0.93
CA GLU A 130 6.62 -16.27 0.85
C GLU A 130 6.58 -16.74 -0.61
N THR A 131 5.78 -16.07 -1.46
CA THR A 131 5.74 -16.37 -2.90
C THR A 131 7.04 -15.99 -3.58
N LYS A 132 7.68 -14.89 -3.17
CA LYS A 132 8.97 -14.48 -3.71
C LYS A 132 10.07 -15.44 -3.31
N GLU A 133 10.11 -15.85 -2.04
CA GLU A 133 11.08 -16.82 -1.53
C GLU A 133 10.94 -18.18 -2.22
N LEU A 134 9.71 -18.70 -2.35
CA LEU A 134 9.43 -19.94 -3.08
C LEU A 134 9.97 -19.92 -4.51
N LEU A 135 9.81 -18.79 -5.20
CA LEU A 135 10.20 -18.62 -6.61
C LEU A 135 11.62 -18.07 -6.81
N GLY A 136 12.36 -17.77 -5.74
CA GLY A 136 13.68 -17.15 -5.82
C GLY A 136 13.67 -15.72 -6.38
N LEU A 137 12.59 -14.97 -6.17
CA LEU A 137 12.40 -13.61 -6.66
C LEU A 137 12.91 -12.58 -5.64
N ALA A 138 13.64 -11.57 -6.13
CA ALA A 138 14.13 -10.50 -5.27
C ALA A 138 13.00 -9.51 -4.90
N THR A 139 13.00 -9.06 -3.64
CA THR A 139 12.07 -8.00 -3.17
C THR A 139 12.53 -6.61 -3.63
N TYR A 140 13.85 -6.38 -3.60
CA TYR A 140 14.51 -5.18 -4.08
C TYR A 140 15.54 -5.56 -5.14
N PRO A 141 15.94 -4.63 -6.02
CA PRO A 141 17.04 -4.88 -6.93
C PRO A 141 18.32 -5.26 -6.16
N SER A 142 19.06 -6.25 -6.67
CA SER A 142 20.32 -6.71 -6.07
C SER A 142 21.53 -5.85 -6.41
N PHE A 143 21.37 -4.85 -7.28
CA PHE A 143 22.44 -3.93 -7.65
C PHE A 143 22.49 -2.74 -6.69
N ASN A 144 23.70 -2.25 -6.46
CA ASN A 144 23.95 -1.03 -5.71
C ASN A 144 24.18 0.13 -6.69
N LEU A 145 23.62 1.30 -6.39
CA LEU A 145 23.86 2.53 -7.13
C LEU A 145 25.06 3.26 -6.53
N VAL A 146 25.91 3.83 -7.39
CA VAL A 146 26.97 4.74 -6.96
C VAL A 146 26.33 6.10 -6.64
N LYS A 147 26.43 6.53 -5.38
CA LYS A 147 25.91 7.81 -4.92
C LYS A 147 26.94 8.91 -5.03
N ASN A 148 28.18 8.62 -4.66
CA ASN A 148 29.27 9.58 -4.67
C ASN A 148 30.63 8.87 -4.68
N CYS A 149 31.72 9.63 -4.87
CA CYS A 149 33.10 9.18 -4.80
C CYS A 149 33.91 10.08 -3.85
N THR A 150 34.82 9.49 -3.07
CA THR A 150 35.74 10.23 -2.17
C THR A 150 37.12 9.56 -2.16
N PHE A 151 38.16 10.27 -1.75
CA PHE A 151 39.50 9.71 -1.54
C PHE A 151 39.79 9.44 -0.05
N GLU A 152 38.89 9.86 0.83
CA GLU A 152 38.96 9.58 2.27
C GLU A 152 38.04 8.40 2.62
N GLU A 153 38.47 7.54 3.54
CA GLU A 153 37.71 6.35 3.92
C GLU A 153 36.36 6.73 4.56
N PRO A 154 35.22 6.36 3.95
CA PRO A 154 33.91 6.71 4.49
C PRO A 154 33.57 5.92 5.75
N SER A 155 32.94 6.55 6.75
CA SER A 155 32.36 5.87 7.91
C SER A 155 30.83 5.82 7.84
N GLY A 156 30.22 4.77 8.39
CA GLY A 156 28.77 4.65 8.54
C GLY A 156 27.97 4.46 7.24
N CYS A 157 28.62 4.12 6.12
CA CYS A 157 27.94 3.82 4.86
C CYS A 157 28.54 2.59 4.17
N TYR A 158 27.80 2.05 3.20
CA TYR A 158 28.31 0.96 2.37
C TYR A 158 29.18 1.54 1.24
N PHE A 159 30.41 1.07 1.09
CA PHE A 159 31.34 1.59 0.11
C PHE A 159 32.17 0.48 -0.58
N ARG A 160 32.75 0.81 -1.73
CA ARG A 160 33.69 -0.04 -2.47
C ARG A 160 34.99 0.71 -2.74
N LYS A 161 36.13 0.13 -2.36
CA LYS A 161 37.46 0.69 -2.68
C LYS A 161 37.83 0.40 -4.14
N CYS A 162 38.30 1.42 -4.83
CA CYS A 162 38.80 1.36 -6.21
C CYS A 162 40.32 1.21 -6.24
N GLU A 163 40.84 0.71 -7.36
CA GLU A 163 42.28 0.52 -7.57
C GLU A 163 43.07 1.84 -7.51
N ASN A 164 42.47 2.95 -7.95
CA ASN A 164 43.07 4.29 -7.89
C ASN A 164 43.07 4.91 -6.48
N GLY A 165 42.73 4.15 -5.44
CA GLY A 165 42.69 4.61 -4.05
C GLY A 165 41.43 5.38 -3.66
N SER A 166 40.50 5.63 -4.58
CA SER A 166 39.21 6.23 -4.26
C SER A 166 38.22 5.22 -3.65
N TYR A 167 37.18 5.72 -3.01
CA TYR A 167 36.08 4.97 -2.41
C TYR A 167 34.76 5.41 -3.05
N LEU A 168 34.01 4.46 -3.61
CA LEU A 168 32.66 4.68 -4.10
C LEU A 168 31.67 4.46 -2.97
N ILE A 169 30.87 5.47 -2.67
CA ILE A 169 29.77 5.37 -1.71
C ILE A 169 28.57 4.79 -2.46
N MET A 170 28.07 3.69 -1.94
CA MET A 170 27.05 2.86 -2.58
C MET A 170 25.72 2.97 -1.82
N GLU A 171 24.60 2.99 -2.53
CA GLU A 171 23.25 2.95 -1.94
C GLU A 171 22.40 1.90 -2.65
N GLN A 172 21.65 1.11 -1.87
CA GLN A 172 20.65 0.21 -2.43
C GLN A 172 19.41 1.01 -2.88
N PRO A 173 18.89 0.75 -4.08
CA PRO A 173 17.62 1.33 -4.51
C PRO A 173 16.51 0.96 -3.51
N LYS A 174 15.87 1.97 -2.91
CA LYS A 174 14.68 1.78 -2.05
C LYS A 174 13.39 1.54 -2.85
N TRP A 175 13.53 1.36 -4.16
CA TRP A 175 12.43 1.15 -5.09
C TRP A 175 12.06 -0.33 -5.16
N ASN A 176 10.77 -0.63 -5.02
CA ASN A 176 10.23 -1.98 -5.15
C ASN A 176 9.61 -2.13 -6.55
N PRO A 177 10.21 -2.90 -7.46
CA PRO A 177 9.74 -3.01 -8.84
C PRO A 177 8.34 -3.62 -8.94
N TRP A 178 7.95 -4.46 -8.00
CA TRP A 178 6.65 -5.15 -8.00
C TRP A 178 5.45 -4.20 -7.91
N ILE A 179 5.68 -3.01 -7.35
CA ILE A 179 4.66 -1.99 -7.13
C ILE A 179 4.22 -1.31 -8.44
N ASP A 180 5.11 -1.26 -9.42
CA ASP A 180 4.92 -0.53 -10.68
C ASP A 180 4.57 -1.44 -11.85
N LEU A 181 4.67 -2.76 -11.67
CA LEU A 181 4.18 -3.72 -12.65
C LEU A 181 2.65 -3.71 -12.71
N ASP A 182 2.11 -3.68 -13.93
CA ASP A 182 0.70 -3.94 -14.16
C ASP A 182 0.34 -5.40 -13.80
N LEU A 183 -0.97 -5.68 -13.72
CA LEU A 183 -1.47 -6.98 -13.30
C LEU A 183 -1.05 -8.10 -14.25
N GLU A 184 -1.08 -7.85 -15.56
CA GLU A 184 -0.82 -8.86 -16.58
C GLU A 184 0.67 -9.25 -16.58
N THR A 185 1.56 -8.27 -16.61
CA THR A 185 3.01 -8.49 -16.52
C THR A 185 3.37 -9.24 -15.24
N ARG A 186 2.78 -8.84 -14.10
CA ARG A 186 3.01 -9.51 -12.83
C ARG A 186 2.56 -10.97 -12.84
N GLN A 187 1.35 -11.24 -13.35
CA GLN A 187 0.82 -12.60 -13.47
C GLN A 187 1.70 -13.45 -14.40
N TRP A 188 2.15 -12.89 -15.52
CA TRP A 188 3.06 -13.55 -16.45
C TRP A 188 4.37 -13.96 -15.76
N ILE A 189 5.03 -13.04 -15.05
CA ILE A 189 6.30 -13.35 -14.34
C ILE A 189 6.09 -14.46 -13.30
N LEU A 190 5.06 -14.35 -12.47
CA LEU A 190 4.77 -15.35 -11.45
C LEU A 190 4.48 -16.72 -12.05
N ARG A 191 3.76 -16.75 -13.18
CA ARG A 191 3.46 -17.98 -13.91
C ARG A 191 4.73 -18.61 -14.50
N GLU A 192 5.52 -17.87 -15.27
CA GLU A 192 6.71 -18.44 -15.92
C GLU A 192 7.77 -18.85 -14.89
N LYS A 193 7.95 -18.09 -13.81
CA LYS A 193 8.89 -18.46 -12.74
C LYS A 193 8.44 -19.69 -11.96
N SER A 194 7.13 -19.82 -11.71
CA SER A 194 6.58 -21.06 -11.14
C SER A 194 6.83 -22.26 -12.06
N LYS A 195 6.65 -22.07 -13.38
CA LYS A 195 6.90 -23.11 -14.39
C LYS A 195 8.36 -23.54 -14.43
N GLU A 196 9.29 -22.60 -14.49
CA GLU A 196 10.73 -22.84 -14.45
C GLU A 196 11.12 -23.63 -13.19
N LYS A 197 10.63 -23.20 -12.02
CA LYS A 197 10.91 -23.84 -10.73
C LYS A 197 10.37 -25.28 -10.68
N MET A 198 9.14 -25.50 -11.14
CA MET A 198 8.54 -26.84 -11.24
C MET A 198 9.37 -27.77 -12.15
N ILE A 199 9.87 -27.26 -13.28
CA ILE A 199 10.73 -28.03 -14.19
C ILE A 199 12.07 -28.39 -13.51
N GLN A 200 12.71 -27.43 -12.82
CA GLN A 200 13.94 -27.67 -12.08
C GLN A 200 13.77 -28.77 -11.02
N ILE A 201 12.68 -28.69 -10.25
CA ILE A 201 12.33 -29.70 -9.24
C ILE A 201 12.10 -31.08 -9.87
N GLY A 202 11.35 -31.13 -10.98
CA GLY A 202 11.09 -32.37 -11.71
C GLY A 202 12.37 -33.04 -12.24
N ARG A 203 13.32 -32.25 -12.76
CA ARG A 203 14.64 -32.75 -13.17
C ARG A 203 15.43 -33.30 -11.99
N LEU A 204 15.49 -32.56 -10.88
CA LEU A 204 16.20 -33.00 -9.68
C LEU A 204 15.62 -34.31 -9.12
N ALA A 205 14.29 -34.46 -9.10
CA ALA A 205 13.63 -35.69 -8.67
C ALA A 205 13.97 -36.89 -9.60
N ARG A 206 14.06 -36.68 -10.92
CA ARG A 206 14.48 -37.72 -11.86
C ARG A 206 15.93 -38.14 -11.67
N GLN A 207 16.82 -37.19 -11.40
CA GLN A 207 18.22 -37.47 -11.08
C GLN A 207 18.36 -38.27 -9.78
N LEU A 208 17.61 -37.92 -8.73
CA LEU A 208 17.61 -38.65 -7.45
C LEU A 208 17.09 -40.09 -7.55
N THR A 209 16.16 -40.33 -8.47
CA THR A 209 15.58 -41.67 -8.73
C THR A 209 16.40 -42.49 -9.73
N GLY A 210 17.48 -41.93 -10.29
CA GLY A 210 18.34 -42.60 -11.28
C GLY A 210 17.72 -42.72 -12.67
N SER A 211 16.67 -41.95 -12.99
CA SER A 211 15.97 -41.99 -14.27
C SER A 211 16.53 -41.04 -15.33
N GLU A 212 17.53 -40.23 -14.99
CA GLU A 212 18.19 -39.27 -15.88
C GLU A 212 19.70 -39.20 -15.55
N PHE A 213 20.55 -38.91 -16.54
CA PHE A 213 22.01 -38.84 -16.35
C PHE A 213 22.39 -37.74 -15.35
N VAL A 214 23.35 -38.02 -14.48
CA VAL A 214 23.79 -37.17 -13.38
C VAL A 214 25.27 -36.84 -13.60
N SER A 215 25.67 -35.56 -13.52
CA SER A 215 27.10 -35.20 -13.56
C SER A 215 27.85 -35.80 -12.38
N THR A 216 29.16 -36.01 -12.51
CA THR A 216 30.04 -36.56 -11.45
C THR A 216 29.87 -35.81 -10.13
N ASP A 217 29.89 -34.47 -10.16
CA ASP A 217 29.72 -33.62 -8.96
C ASP A 217 28.37 -33.85 -8.26
N THR A 218 27.32 -34.09 -9.04
CA THR A 218 25.97 -34.32 -8.51
C THR A 218 25.82 -35.76 -7.99
N GLN A 219 26.52 -36.73 -8.58
CA GLN A 219 26.59 -38.10 -8.07
C GLN A 219 27.29 -38.16 -6.71
N GLU A 220 28.39 -37.42 -6.54
CA GLU A 220 29.11 -37.32 -5.26
C GLU A 220 28.18 -36.78 -4.16
N ILE A 221 27.40 -35.73 -4.44
CA ILE A 221 26.42 -35.18 -3.49
C ILE A 221 25.37 -36.25 -3.12
N PHE A 222 24.85 -37.01 -4.08
CA PHE A 222 23.82 -38.03 -3.82
C PHE A 222 24.35 -39.28 -3.13
N GLN A 223 25.67 -39.54 -3.14
CA GLN A 223 26.28 -40.62 -2.37
C GLN A 223 26.22 -40.37 -0.86
N TYR A 224 26.13 -39.11 -0.42
CA TYR A 224 25.97 -38.76 1.01
C TYR A 224 24.56 -39.03 1.55
N PHE A 225 23.58 -39.28 0.68
CA PHE A 225 22.21 -39.61 1.10
C PHE A 225 21.98 -41.12 1.04
N ASP A 226 21.64 -41.71 2.18
CA ASP A 226 21.09 -43.04 2.25
C ASP A 226 19.68 -43.10 1.62
N GLN A 227 19.11 -44.29 1.50
CA GLN A 227 17.78 -44.47 0.89
C GLN A 227 16.69 -43.71 1.63
N TYR A 228 16.80 -43.55 2.94
CA TYR A 228 15.83 -42.81 3.75
C TYR A 228 15.90 -41.30 3.45
N GLY A 229 17.11 -40.73 3.45
CA GLY A 229 17.35 -39.33 3.13
C GLY A 229 16.94 -38.96 1.70
N ARG A 230 17.13 -39.86 0.72
CA ARG A 230 16.62 -39.67 -0.64
C ARG A 230 15.08 -39.60 -0.68
N ASN A 231 14.40 -40.47 0.04
CA ASN A 231 12.93 -40.50 0.12
C ASN A 231 12.35 -39.29 0.86
N GLU A 232 13.07 -38.75 1.84
CA GLU A 232 12.71 -37.51 2.53
C GLU A 232 12.87 -36.30 1.61
N LEU A 233 14.01 -36.18 0.93
CA LEU A 233 14.26 -35.13 -0.06
C LEU A 233 13.23 -35.13 -1.19
N LEU A 234 12.86 -36.31 -1.71
CA LEU A 234 11.81 -36.43 -2.73
C LEU A 234 10.45 -35.93 -2.24
N ARG A 235 10.11 -36.17 -0.96
CA ARG A 235 8.87 -35.66 -0.34
C ARG A 235 8.89 -34.14 -0.20
N GLU A 236 10.01 -33.56 0.21
CA GLU A 236 10.17 -32.10 0.27
C GLU A 236 10.04 -31.46 -1.11
N LEU A 237 10.68 -32.05 -2.12
CA LEU A 237 10.60 -31.60 -3.51
C LEU A 237 9.16 -31.63 -4.05
N ASP A 238 8.40 -32.69 -3.77
CA ASP A 238 6.97 -32.75 -4.13
C ASP A 238 6.15 -31.66 -3.41
N GLY A 239 6.45 -31.39 -2.14
CA GLY A 239 5.83 -30.29 -1.38
C GLY A 239 6.06 -28.93 -2.06
N ILE A 240 7.31 -28.62 -2.39
CA ILE A 240 7.67 -27.37 -3.08
C ILE A 240 7.01 -27.30 -4.47
N PHE A 241 6.97 -28.41 -5.19
CA PHE A 241 6.32 -28.50 -6.51
C PHE A 241 4.82 -28.13 -6.41
N ARG A 242 4.10 -28.67 -5.43
CA ARG A 242 2.68 -28.37 -5.21
C ARG A 242 2.43 -26.91 -4.89
N GLU A 243 3.29 -26.29 -4.08
CA GLU A 243 3.18 -24.85 -3.81
C GLU A 243 3.43 -24.00 -5.06
N CYS A 244 4.44 -24.35 -5.87
CA CYS A 244 4.67 -23.70 -7.16
C CYS A 244 3.47 -23.87 -8.11
N GLN A 245 2.86 -25.05 -8.12
CA GLN A 245 1.67 -25.33 -8.92
C GLN A 245 0.47 -24.46 -8.52
N LYS A 246 0.26 -24.21 -7.22
CA LYS A 246 -0.79 -23.30 -6.73
C LYS A 246 -0.57 -21.88 -7.24
N VAL A 247 0.67 -21.37 -7.18
CA VAL A 247 1.01 -20.04 -7.70
C VAL A 247 0.82 -19.99 -9.22
N TYR A 248 1.27 -21.01 -9.95
CA TYR A 248 1.10 -21.12 -11.40
C TYR A 248 -0.38 -21.02 -11.83
N ARG A 249 -1.26 -21.81 -11.21
CA ARG A 249 -2.70 -21.84 -11.52
C ARG A 249 -3.41 -20.53 -11.18
N ARG A 250 -3.08 -19.93 -10.02
CA ARG A 250 -3.63 -18.61 -9.62
C ARG A 250 -3.30 -17.49 -10.61
N ASN A 251 -2.22 -17.64 -11.37
CA ASN A 251 -1.76 -16.66 -12.37
C ASN A 251 -2.08 -17.09 -13.81
N GLY A 252 -3.16 -17.86 -13.99
CA GLY A 252 -3.72 -18.22 -15.31
C GLY A 252 -3.01 -19.38 -16.01
N GLY A 253 -2.09 -20.06 -15.34
CA GLY A 253 -1.43 -21.23 -15.87
C GLY A 253 -2.36 -22.45 -15.95
N LYS A 254 -2.32 -23.17 -17.07
CA LYS A 254 -3.04 -24.43 -17.26
C LYS A 254 -2.04 -25.58 -17.28
N ILE A 255 -2.20 -26.55 -16.38
CA ILE A 255 -1.40 -27.78 -16.35
C ILE A 255 -2.36 -28.93 -16.54
N HIS A 256 -2.18 -29.69 -17.62
CA HIS A 256 -2.96 -30.89 -17.91
C HIS A 256 -2.29 -32.14 -17.32
N ASN A 257 -0.95 -32.19 -17.23
CA ASN A 257 -0.22 -33.25 -16.53
C ASN A 257 1.17 -32.75 -16.03
N SER A 258 1.61 -33.13 -14.83
CA SER A 258 2.98 -32.85 -14.33
C SER A 258 4.05 -33.53 -15.19
N GLN A 259 3.74 -34.69 -15.76
CA GLN A 259 4.63 -35.44 -16.67
C GLN A 259 4.80 -34.72 -18.03
N GLU A 260 3.74 -34.08 -18.56
CA GLU A 260 3.80 -33.31 -19.81
C GLU A 260 4.71 -32.08 -19.69
N LEU A 261 4.71 -31.42 -18.53
CA LEU A 261 5.54 -30.23 -18.29
C LEU A 261 7.04 -30.55 -18.33
N ILE A 262 7.39 -31.77 -17.92
CA ILE A 262 8.76 -32.30 -17.91
C ILE A 262 9.14 -32.87 -19.29
N ASN A 263 8.20 -33.52 -19.99
CA ASN A 263 8.44 -34.15 -21.29
C ASN A 263 8.43 -33.17 -22.49
N ASN A 264 7.73 -32.03 -22.41
CA ASN A 264 7.63 -31.08 -23.53
C ASN A 264 8.95 -30.34 -23.89
N GLN A 265 10.08 -30.67 -23.25
CA GLN A 265 11.41 -30.16 -23.64
C GLN A 265 12.33 -31.19 -24.29
N SER A 266 11.93 -32.46 -24.44
CA SER A 266 12.71 -33.42 -25.25
C SER A 266 12.60 -33.18 -26.77
N VAL A 267 12.00 -32.06 -27.20
CA VAL A 267 11.76 -31.71 -28.62
C VAL A 267 12.51 -30.42 -29.03
N LEU A 268 13.30 -29.81 -28.14
CA LEU A 268 14.11 -28.63 -28.47
C LEU A 268 15.59 -28.78 -28.06
N ALA A 269 16.12 -30.01 -28.17
CA ALA A 269 17.56 -30.26 -28.23
C ALA A 269 18.00 -30.29 -29.69
#